data_AF-A0A2N2AZT0-F1
#
_entry.id   AF-A0A2N2AZT0-F1
#
_cell.length_a   1.000
_cell.length_b   1.000
_cell.length_c   1.000
_cell.angle_alpha   90.00
_cell.angle_beta   90.00
_cell.angle_gamma   90.00
#
_symmetry.space_group_name_H-M   'P 1'
#
loop_
_entity.id
_entity.type
_entity.pdbx_description
1 polymer ?
#
loop_
_entity_poly.entity_id
_entity_poly.type
_entity_poly.pdbx_seq_one_letter_code
_entity_poly.pdbx_strand_id
1 'polypeptide(L)'
;MKNHINKVNKIVIKLLFLLANVTALCGVFFKMPILYAVSMIYIVLITLVGISIYKKAFELGSGYVISFVIGIAVLSFINNTNTVYLVLIPISLAGLYLNIKLFIMVSIFMNSILVIKLLLLRIFDDNLVITLMIVNVIILIMFFMTKWGTELIMTISKEAQKASNSLDALVNTMLLIDQNTKRLNLQISNCEVELQLVKEKSSALVETVDSITLEDILTTMEEQDAYINTIYDRMQEITKSCTHLKSVVQTNENNRVGEMLLTKM
;
A
#
# COMPACT_ATOMS: atom_id res chain seq x y z
N MET A 1 11.77 7.24 15.12
CA MET A 1 12.60 8.02 16.08
C MET A 1 12.47 9.53 15.93
N LYS A 2 12.67 10.15 14.75
CA LYS A 2 12.61 11.62 14.58
C LYS A 2 11.30 12.26 15.10
N ASN A 3 10.15 11.65 14.80
CA ASN A 3 8.85 12.09 15.33
C ASN A 3 8.74 12.00 16.86
N HIS A 4 9.42 11.04 17.50
CA HIS A 4 9.44 10.94 18.97
C HIS A 4 10.29 12.07 19.57
N ILE A 5 11.48 12.32 19.02
CA ILE A 5 12.39 13.40 19.48
C ILE A 5 11.71 14.76 19.37
N ASN A 6 10.96 15.02 18.28
CA ASN A 6 10.20 16.25 18.13
C ASN A 6 9.04 16.39 19.14
N LYS A 7 8.36 15.29 19.48
CA LYS A 7 7.35 15.30 20.55
C LYS A 7 7.98 15.59 21.91
N VAL A 8 9.11 14.95 22.21
CA VAL A 8 9.88 15.18 23.43
C VAL A 8 10.35 16.63 23.52
N ASN A 9 10.95 17.18 22.45
CA ASN A 9 11.38 18.58 22.41
C ASN A 9 10.24 19.57 22.67
N LYS A 10 9.03 19.32 22.16
CA LYS A 10 7.84 20.14 22.48
C LYS A 10 7.46 20.08 23.95
N ILE A 11 7.55 18.91 24.57
CA ILE A 11 7.28 18.73 26.01
C ILE A 11 8.36 19.43 26.84
N VAL A 12 9.64 19.24 26.48
CA VAL A 12 10.79 19.86 27.14
C VAL A 12 10.70 21.39 27.07
N ILE A 13 10.31 21.97 25.92
CA ILE A 13 10.06 23.42 25.83
C ILE A 13 8.98 23.87 26.81
N LYS A 14 7.84 23.16 26.88
CA LYS A 14 6.76 23.53 27.82
C LYS A 14 7.23 23.44 29.27
N LEU A 15 8.00 22.42 29.61
CA LEU A 15 8.54 22.21 30.94
C LEU A 15 9.59 23.28 31.29
N LEU A 16 10.50 23.61 30.36
CA LEU A 16 11.47 24.70 30.52
C LEU A 16 10.80 26.06 30.67
N PHE A 17 9.75 26.32 29.91
CA PHE A 17 8.97 27.55 30.03
C PHE A 17 8.32 27.67 31.42
N LEU A 18 7.73 26.58 31.91
CA LEU A 18 7.18 26.54 33.27
C LEU A 18 8.28 26.78 34.31
N LEU A 19 9.42 26.10 34.19
CA LEU A 19 10.54 26.25 35.11
C LEU A 19 11.09 27.68 35.13
N ALA A 20 11.27 28.29 33.95
CA ALA A 20 11.74 29.66 33.81
C ALA A 20 10.82 30.64 34.56
N ASN A 21 9.51 30.53 34.36
CA ASN A 21 8.53 31.38 35.05
C ASN A 21 8.57 31.20 36.58
N VAL A 22 8.66 29.96 37.07
CA VAL A 22 8.77 29.67 38.51
C VAL A 22 10.04 30.28 39.09
N THR A 23 11.19 30.11 38.42
CA THR A 23 12.46 30.69 38.88
C THR A 23 12.48 32.21 38.82
N ALA A 24 11.85 32.82 37.81
CA ALA A 24 11.72 34.27 37.70
C ALA A 24 10.87 34.85 38.83
N LEU A 25 9.72 34.24 39.12
CA LEU A 25 8.85 34.63 40.24
C LEU A 25 9.60 34.54 41.56
N CYS A 26 10.26 33.40 41.84
CA CYS A 26 11.06 33.24 43.05
C CYS A 26 12.19 34.28 43.15
N GLY A 27 12.86 34.58 42.03
CA GLY A 27 13.90 35.61 42.00
C GLY A 27 13.39 37.00 42.43
N VAL A 28 12.18 37.38 41.99
CA VAL A 28 11.55 38.65 42.36
C VAL A 28 11.16 38.66 43.84
N PHE A 29 10.52 37.61 44.34
CA PHE A 29 10.07 37.55 45.74
C PHE A 29 11.22 37.51 46.74
N PHE A 30 12.28 36.73 46.47
CA PHE A 30 13.41 36.56 47.39
C PHE A 30 14.57 37.54 47.14
N LYS A 31 14.47 38.43 46.14
CA LYS A 31 15.52 39.38 45.74
C LYS A 31 16.89 38.73 45.49
N MET A 32 16.90 37.51 44.98
CA MET A 32 18.13 36.77 44.68
C MET A 32 18.50 36.95 43.19
N PRO A 33 19.52 37.76 42.84
CA PRO A 33 19.86 38.06 41.45
C PRO A 33 20.32 36.82 40.66
N ILE A 34 20.83 35.79 41.37
CA ILE A 34 21.28 34.53 40.77
C ILE A 34 20.12 33.77 40.10
N LEU A 35 18.90 33.83 40.66
CA LEU A 35 17.73 33.18 40.08
C LEU A 35 17.29 33.85 38.78
N TYR A 36 17.48 35.18 38.67
CA TYR A 36 17.17 35.92 37.44
C TYR A 36 18.14 35.53 36.30
N ALA A 37 19.43 35.40 36.61
CA ALA A 37 20.42 34.92 35.65
C ALA A 37 20.09 33.52 35.12
N VAL A 38 19.64 32.61 36.01
CA VAL A 38 19.22 31.26 35.63
C VAL A 38 17.97 31.26 34.75
N SER A 39 16.98 32.13 35.04
CA SER A 39 15.80 32.29 34.20
C SER A 39 16.16 32.78 32.78
N MET A 40 17.10 33.71 32.65
CA MET A 40 17.58 34.19 31.35
C MET A 40 18.25 33.07 30.53
N ILE A 41 19.03 32.20 31.18
CA ILE A 41 19.61 31.01 30.53
C ILE A 41 18.53 30.08 29.99
N TYR A 42 17.44 29.85 30.75
CA TYR A 42 16.33 29.04 30.27
C TYR A 42 15.61 29.65 29.05
N ILE A 43 15.46 30.98 28.99
CA ILE A 43 14.88 31.65 27.83
C ILE A 43 15.76 31.46 26.58
N VAL A 44 17.08 31.59 26.72
CA VAL A 44 18.04 31.35 25.62
C VAL A 44 18.00 29.88 25.17
N LEU A 45 17.83 28.93 26.09
CA LEU A 45 17.64 27.54 25.72
C LEU A 45 16.34 27.31 24.95
N ILE A 46 15.22 27.91 25.39
CA ILE A 46 13.94 27.80 24.71
C ILE A 46 14.04 28.30 23.27
N THR A 47 14.73 29.42 23.03
CA THR A 47 14.91 29.95 21.67
C THR A 47 15.81 29.06 20.82
N LEU A 48 16.93 28.55 21.37
CA LEU A 48 17.84 27.65 20.66
C LEU A 48 17.16 26.32 20.28
N VAL A 49 16.36 25.75 21.18
CA VAL A 49 15.59 24.53 20.92
C VAL A 49 14.45 24.80 19.93
N GLY A 50 13.77 25.94 20.05
CA GLY A 50 12.75 26.37 19.08
C GLY A 50 13.31 26.48 17.66
N ILE A 51 14.49 27.07 17.50
CA ILE A 51 15.21 27.14 16.22
C ILE A 51 15.59 25.74 15.71
N SER A 52 16.03 24.84 16.61
CA SER A 52 16.40 23.48 16.24
C SER A 52 15.21 22.66 15.72
N ILE A 53 14.02 22.84 16.31
CA ILE A 53 12.77 22.24 15.81
C ILE A 53 12.39 22.80 14.44
N TYR A 54 12.52 24.12 14.25
CA TYR A 54 12.17 24.77 12.99
C TYR A 54 13.08 24.31 11.83
N LYS A 55 14.39 24.19 12.06
CA LYS A 55 15.36 23.81 11.02
C LYS A 55 15.46 22.29 10.77
N LYS A 56 14.84 21.42 11.58
CA LYS A 56 14.86 19.93 11.45
C LYS A 56 16.23 19.25 11.31
N ALA A 57 17.34 19.99 11.43
CA ALA A 57 18.69 19.48 11.16
C ALA A 57 19.42 19.00 12.43
N PHE A 58 19.03 19.47 13.62
CA PHE A 58 19.78 19.26 14.88
C PHE A 58 18.91 18.67 16.02
N GLU A 59 18.00 17.75 15.70
CA GLU A 59 17.07 17.18 16.69
C GLU A 59 17.79 16.45 17.82
N LEU A 60 18.77 15.59 17.52
CA LEU A 60 19.57 14.89 18.54
C LEU A 60 20.55 15.83 19.25
N GLY A 61 21.16 16.77 18.51
CA GLY A 61 22.09 17.76 19.07
C GLY A 61 21.43 18.65 20.13
N SER A 62 20.16 19.02 19.92
CA SER A 62 19.41 19.82 20.89
C SER A 62 19.25 19.12 22.24
N GLY A 63 19.02 17.81 22.28
CA GLY A 63 18.90 17.05 23.52
C GLY A 63 20.21 17.05 24.34
N TYR A 64 21.37 16.99 23.67
CA TYR A 64 22.66 17.15 24.33
C TYR A 64 22.78 18.56 24.93
N VAL A 65 22.63 19.60 24.11
CA VAL A 65 22.79 20.99 24.56
C VAL A 65 21.89 21.31 25.75
N ILE A 66 20.62 20.88 25.73
CA ILE A 66 19.68 21.10 26.83
C ILE A 66 20.16 20.40 28.10
N SER A 67 20.50 19.12 28.02
CA SER A 67 20.88 18.32 29.20
C SER A 67 22.16 18.86 29.84
N PHE A 68 23.13 19.29 29.02
CA PHE A 68 24.38 19.88 29.50
C PHE A 68 24.17 21.24 30.15
N VAL A 69 23.39 22.14 29.55
CA VAL A 69 23.19 23.49 30.10
C VAL A 69 22.35 23.45 31.38
N ILE A 70 21.30 22.62 31.43
CA ILE A 70 20.55 22.38 32.68
C ILE A 70 21.48 21.76 33.72
N GLY A 71 22.34 20.82 33.32
CA GLY A 71 23.34 20.22 34.20
C GLY A 71 24.25 21.25 34.85
N ILE A 72 24.82 22.17 34.07
CA ILE A 72 25.67 23.26 34.56
C ILE A 72 24.88 24.20 35.48
N ALA A 73 23.65 24.56 35.10
CA ALA A 73 22.80 25.42 35.92
C ALA A 73 22.49 24.79 37.28
N VAL A 74 22.12 23.51 37.29
CA VAL A 74 21.83 22.75 38.51
C VAL A 74 23.07 22.60 39.39
N LEU A 75 24.23 22.33 38.77
CA LEU A 75 25.50 22.22 39.49
C LEU A 75 25.79 23.49 40.31
N SER A 76 25.48 24.68 39.81
CA SER A 76 25.69 25.95 40.54
C SER A 76 24.94 26.04 41.87
N PHE A 77 23.85 25.30 42.05
CA PHE A 77 23.08 25.27 43.30
C PHE A 77 23.55 24.24 44.32
N ILE A 78 24.45 23.33 43.93
CA ILE A 78 24.96 22.28 44.82
C ILE A 78 26.06 22.85 45.71
N ASN A 79 25.70 23.23 46.93
CA ASN A 79 26.66 23.72 47.94
C ASN A 79 26.74 22.83 49.18
N ASN A 80 25.83 21.86 49.34
CA ASN A 80 25.77 20.95 50.50
C ASN A 80 25.53 19.51 50.04
N THR A 81 25.78 18.52 50.90
CA THR A 81 25.51 17.10 50.62
C THR A 81 24.03 16.82 50.34
N ASN A 82 23.13 17.52 51.03
CA ASN A 82 21.68 17.36 50.85
C ASN A 82 21.18 17.84 49.47
N THR A 83 21.94 18.65 48.74
CA THR A 83 21.54 19.14 47.41
C THR A 83 22.11 18.31 46.25
N VAL A 84 22.88 17.25 46.54
CA VAL A 84 23.46 16.34 45.54
C VAL A 84 22.38 15.66 44.68
N TYR A 85 21.20 15.39 45.25
CA TYR A 85 20.07 14.79 44.51
C TYR A 85 19.58 15.62 43.32
N LEU A 86 19.89 16.93 43.26
CA LEU A 86 19.51 17.78 42.14
C LEU A 86 20.14 17.31 40.81
N VAL A 87 21.28 16.61 40.84
CA VAL A 87 21.92 16.02 39.65
C VAL A 87 21.00 15.02 38.92
N LEU A 88 20.00 14.46 39.59
CA LEU A 88 19.02 13.58 38.96
C LEU A 88 18.14 14.30 37.94
N ILE A 89 17.94 15.63 38.05
CA ILE A 89 17.11 16.41 37.11
C ILE A 89 17.65 16.34 35.67
N PRO A 90 18.90 16.74 35.38
CA PRO A 90 19.45 16.68 34.02
C PRO A 90 19.56 15.24 33.50
N ILE A 91 19.82 14.26 34.37
CA ILE A 91 19.87 12.84 33.99
C ILE A 91 18.49 12.31 33.63
N SER A 92 17.45 12.67 34.39
CA SER A 92 16.05 12.33 34.11
C SER A 92 15.60 12.94 32.78
N LEU A 93 16.02 14.18 32.51
CA LEU A 93 15.71 14.88 31.27
C LEU A 93 16.42 14.23 30.07
N ALA A 94 17.65 13.76 30.24
CA ALA A 94 18.33 12.93 29.24
C ALA A 94 17.62 11.58 29.02
N GLY A 95 17.09 10.96 30.07
CA GLY A 95 16.30 9.73 30.01
C GLY A 95 15.02 9.87 29.19
N LEU A 96 14.38 11.04 29.22
CA LEU A 96 13.18 11.35 28.44
C LEU A 96 13.39 11.24 26.93
N TYR A 97 14.62 11.45 26.46
CA TYR A 97 14.96 11.27 25.04
C TYR A 97 14.98 9.81 24.60
N LEU A 98 14.91 8.86 25.54
CA LEU A 98 14.96 7.41 25.31
C LEU A 98 16.08 7.03 24.34
N ASN A 99 17.24 7.68 24.52
CA ASN A 99 18.44 7.43 23.74
C ASN A 99 19.57 7.02 24.69
N ILE A 100 19.89 5.73 24.64
CA ILE A 100 20.92 5.09 25.48
C ILE A 100 22.27 5.82 25.38
N LYS A 101 22.69 6.23 24.17
CA LYS A 101 23.98 6.91 23.98
C LYS A 101 24.03 8.27 24.67
N LEU A 102 22.95 9.04 24.55
CA LEU A 102 22.82 10.35 25.19
C LEU A 102 22.79 10.21 26.71
N PHE A 103 21.99 9.27 27.22
CA PHE A 103 21.87 9.00 28.64
C PHE A 103 23.22 8.62 29.28
N ILE A 104 23.96 7.69 28.67
CA ILE A 104 25.28 7.27 29.18
C ILE A 104 26.25 8.47 29.20
N MET A 105 26.33 9.23 28.10
CA MET A 105 27.25 10.36 27.99
C MET A 105 26.95 11.44 29.05
N VAL A 106 25.68 11.84 29.20
CA VAL A 106 25.26 12.83 30.19
C VAL A 106 25.47 12.30 31.61
N SER A 107 25.17 11.03 31.88
CA SER A 107 25.35 10.45 33.20
C SER A 107 26.81 10.42 33.63
N ILE A 108 27.73 10.00 32.74
CA ILE A 108 29.17 9.98 33.05
C ILE A 108 29.67 11.40 33.30
N PHE A 109 29.31 12.34 32.40
CA PHE A 109 29.74 13.73 32.52
C PHE A 109 29.26 14.39 33.82
N MET A 110 27.98 14.24 34.14
CA MET A 110 27.39 14.82 35.35
C MET A 110 27.98 14.21 36.62
N ASN A 111 28.24 12.91 36.65
CA ASN A 111 28.83 12.23 37.80
C ASN A 111 30.29 12.65 38.01
N SER A 112 31.08 12.72 36.94
CA SER A 112 32.46 13.22 37.00
C SER A 112 32.54 14.65 37.53
N ILE A 113 31.68 15.55 37.05
CA ILE A 113 31.68 16.95 37.52
C ILE A 113 31.21 17.04 38.97
N LEU A 114 30.22 16.25 39.37
CA LEU A 114 29.76 16.19 40.75
C LEU A 114 30.91 15.83 41.69
N VAL A 115 31.69 14.79 41.36
CA VAL A 115 32.85 14.36 42.16
C VAL A 115 33.92 15.46 42.23
N ILE A 116 34.26 16.08 41.09
CA ILE A 116 35.22 17.20 41.05
C ILE A 116 34.76 18.37 41.93
N LYS A 117 33.47 18.75 41.83
CA LYS A 117 32.92 19.87 42.60
C LYS A 117 32.89 19.58 44.10
N LEU A 118 32.50 18.37 44.51
CA LEU A 118 32.51 17.96 45.91
C LEU A 118 33.92 17.99 46.50
N LEU A 119 34.92 17.57 45.72
CA LEU A 119 36.33 17.62 46.11
C LEU A 119 36.85 19.06 46.23
N LEU A 120 36.49 19.95 45.29
CA LEU A 120 36.87 21.37 45.31
C LEU A 120 36.26 22.13 46.49
N LEU A 121 35.00 21.86 46.83
CA LEU A 121 34.32 22.51 47.96
C LEU A 121 34.70 21.89 49.32
N ARG A 122 35.50 20.80 49.32
CA ARG A 122 35.96 20.08 50.51
C ARG A 122 34.81 19.68 51.45
N ILE A 123 33.65 19.36 50.88
CA ILE A 123 32.46 18.94 51.63
C ILE A 123 32.61 17.44 51.87
N PHE A 124 33.31 17.06 52.94
CA PHE A 124 33.43 15.67 53.37
C PHE A 124 32.56 15.50 54.62
N ASP A 125 31.35 14.97 54.40
CA ASP A 125 30.42 14.55 55.44
C ASP A 125 30.33 13.03 55.42
N ASP A 126 30.09 12.41 56.58
CA ASP A 126 30.04 10.95 56.75
C ASP A 126 28.95 10.32 55.86
N ASN A 127 27.92 11.10 55.50
CA ASN A 127 26.82 10.68 54.65
C ASN A 127 27.08 10.82 53.13
N LEU A 128 28.22 11.39 52.71
CA LEU A 128 28.50 11.65 51.29
C LEU A 128 28.59 10.35 50.48
N VAL A 129 29.25 9.33 51.03
CA VAL A 129 29.43 8.04 50.36
C VAL A 129 28.08 7.35 50.15
N ILE A 130 27.22 7.36 51.18
CA ILE A 130 25.88 6.78 51.12
C ILE A 130 25.03 7.53 50.07
N THR A 131 25.08 8.87 50.07
CA THR A 131 24.32 9.70 49.12
C THR A 131 24.75 9.44 47.67
N LEU A 132 26.06 9.35 47.41
CA LEU A 132 26.58 9.01 46.07
C LEU A 132 26.19 7.60 45.65
N MET A 133 26.19 6.63 46.57
CA MET A 133 25.76 5.26 46.27
C MET A 133 24.30 5.22 45.84
N ILE A 134 23.41 5.92 46.57
CA ILE A 134 21.98 6.02 46.23
C ILE A 134 21.77 6.65 44.85
N VAL A 135 22.43 7.77 44.57
CA VAL A 135 22.33 8.44 43.26
C VAL A 135 22.76 7.51 42.12
N ASN A 136 23.85 6.75 42.29
CA ASN A 136 24.30 5.79 41.30
C ASN A 136 23.32 4.63 41.09
N VAL A 137 22.68 4.13 42.15
CA VAL A 137 21.62 3.11 42.04
C VAL A 137 20.42 3.65 41.25
N ILE A 138 20.01 4.90 41.49
CA ILE A 138 18.91 5.54 40.74
C ILE A 138 19.28 5.68 39.26
N ILE A 139 20.51 6.12 38.96
CA ILE A 139 21.03 6.19 37.58
C ILE A 139 20.97 4.83 36.90
N LEU A 140 21.34 3.76 37.60
CA LEU A 140 21.32 2.39 37.08
C LEU A 140 19.89 1.91 36.80
N ILE A 141 18.93 2.20 37.69
CA ILE A 141 17.51 1.91 37.43
C ILE A 141 17.00 2.69 36.22
N MET A 142 17.31 3.99 36.14
CA MET A 142 16.94 4.83 35.00
C MET A 142 17.57 4.34 33.69
N PHE A 143 18.79 3.80 33.74
CA PHE A 143 19.44 3.20 32.59
C PHE A 143 18.64 2.01 32.05
N PHE A 144 18.21 1.09 32.90
CA PHE A 144 17.37 -0.04 32.48
C PHE A 144 16.03 0.41 31.93
N MET A 145 15.38 1.36 32.59
CA MET A 145 14.14 1.97 32.07
C MET A 145 14.33 2.58 30.68
N THR A 146 15.43 3.32 30.49
CA THR A 146 15.75 3.95 29.20
C THR A 146 16.01 2.89 28.14
N LYS A 147 16.80 1.84 28.46
CA LYS A 147 17.12 0.75 27.54
C LYS A 147 15.86 0.02 27.08
N TRP A 148 15.04 -0.43 28.03
CA TRP A 148 13.80 -1.14 27.72
C TRP A 148 12.79 -0.23 27.02
N GLY A 149 12.71 1.04 27.38
CA GLY A 149 11.88 2.03 26.70
C GLY A 149 12.28 2.23 25.23
N THR A 150 13.58 2.32 24.93
CA THR A 150 14.09 2.41 23.55
C THR A 150 13.70 1.17 22.74
N GLU A 151 13.90 -0.03 23.31
CA GLU A 151 13.57 -1.31 22.66
C GLU A 151 12.08 -1.45 22.38
N LEU A 152 11.23 -1.09 23.36
CA LEU A 152 9.78 -1.11 23.22
C LEU A 152 9.31 -0.17 22.10
N ILE A 153 9.84 1.06 22.03
CA ILE A 153 9.49 2.00 20.94
C ILE A 153 9.90 1.44 19.58
N MET A 154 11.05 0.78 19.48
CA MET A 154 11.52 0.20 18.24
C MET A 154 10.63 -0.97 17.80
N THR A 155 10.24 -1.84 18.73
CA THR A 155 9.32 -2.95 18.48
C THR A 155 7.95 -2.47 18.03
N ILE A 156 7.34 -1.52 18.75
CA ILE A 156 6.03 -0.93 18.37
C ILE A 156 6.11 -0.28 16.99
N SER A 157 7.18 0.47 16.70
CA SER A 157 7.34 1.10 15.38
C SER A 157 7.46 0.07 14.25
N LYS A 158 8.15 -1.05 14.50
CA LYS A 158 8.31 -2.14 13.52
C LYS A 158 6.99 -2.88 13.30
N GLU A 159 6.25 -3.14 14.37
CA GLU A 159 4.94 -3.78 14.31
C GLU A 159 3.90 -2.88 13.63
N ALA A 160 3.89 -1.58 13.94
CA ALA A 160 3.03 -0.61 13.28
C ALA A 160 3.32 -0.53 11.77
N GLN A 161 4.59 -0.55 11.37
CA GLN A 161 4.96 -0.58 9.95
C GLN A 161 4.47 -1.87 9.27
N LYS A 162 4.65 -3.02 9.92
CA LYS A 162 4.14 -4.30 9.39
C LYS A 162 2.62 -4.27 9.23
N ALA A 163 1.89 -3.79 10.22
CA ALA A 163 0.44 -3.65 10.16
C ALA A 163 -0.01 -2.73 9.01
N SER A 164 0.68 -1.60 8.82
CA SER A 164 0.45 -0.69 7.69
C SER A 164 0.64 -1.40 6.35
N ASN A 165 1.77 -2.10 6.18
CA ASN A 165 2.06 -2.82 4.93
C ASN A 165 1.01 -3.92 4.65
N SER A 166 0.57 -4.63 5.69
CA SER A 166 -0.48 -5.64 5.57
C SER A 166 -1.83 -5.02 5.20
N LEU A 167 -2.17 -3.85 5.75
CA LEU A 167 -3.37 -3.11 5.39
C LEU A 167 -3.33 -2.64 3.93
N ASP A 168 -2.19 -2.11 3.47
CA ASP A 168 -2.02 -1.71 2.07
C ASP A 168 -2.18 -2.90 1.12
N ALA A 169 -1.63 -4.07 1.47
CA ALA A 169 -1.83 -5.30 0.70
C ALA A 169 -3.30 -5.73 0.66
N LEU A 170 -4.02 -5.60 1.78
CA LEU A 170 -5.46 -5.88 1.85
C LEU A 170 -6.27 -4.94 0.97
N VAL A 171 -6.00 -3.63 1.03
CA VAL A 171 -6.65 -2.62 0.19
C VAL A 171 -6.41 -2.92 -1.29
N ASN A 172 -5.17 -3.22 -1.68
CA ASN A 172 -4.84 -3.59 -3.06
C ASN A 172 -5.58 -4.86 -3.50
N THR A 173 -5.67 -5.86 -2.61
CA THR A 173 -6.43 -7.09 -2.89
C THR A 173 -7.91 -6.79 -3.08
N MET A 174 -8.50 -5.92 -2.26
CA MET A 174 -9.90 -5.53 -2.38
C MET A 174 -10.19 -4.75 -3.67
N LEU A 175 -9.26 -3.88 -4.10
CA LEU A 175 -9.33 -3.20 -5.39
C LEU A 175 -9.28 -4.19 -6.56
N LEU A 176 -8.42 -5.21 -6.50
CA LEU A 176 -8.36 -6.26 -7.51
C LEU A 176 -9.65 -7.09 -7.54
N ILE A 177 -10.24 -7.40 -6.38
CA ILE A 177 -11.54 -8.08 -6.30
C ILE A 177 -12.64 -7.23 -6.93
N ASP A 178 -12.71 -5.93 -6.65
CA ASP A 178 -13.69 -5.02 -7.26
C ASP A 178 -13.54 -4.96 -8.79
N GLN A 179 -12.30 -4.81 -9.28
CA GLN A 179 -12.01 -4.80 -10.72
C GLN A 179 -12.40 -6.13 -11.39
N ASN A 180 -12.04 -7.26 -10.78
CA ASN A 180 -12.41 -8.58 -11.30
C ASN A 180 -13.92 -8.81 -11.27
N THR A 181 -14.60 -8.33 -10.23
CA THR A 181 -16.06 -8.44 -10.10
C THR A 181 -16.77 -7.61 -11.18
N LYS A 182 -16.29 -6.38 -11.44
CA LYS A 182 -16.79 -5.54 -12.55
C LYS A 182 -16.56 -6.20 -13.90
N ARG A 183 -15.38 -6.78 -14.13
CA ARG A 183 -15.07 -7.51 -15.37
C ARG A 183 -15.97 -8.72 -15.54
N LEU A 184 -16.17 -9.50 -14.48
CA LEU A 184 -17.07 -10.65 -14.50
C LEU A 184 -18.50 -10.23 -14.82
N ASN A 185 -19.00 -9.14 -14.22
CA ASN A 185 -20.34 -8.63 -14.50
C ASN A 185 -20.50 -8.18 -15.95
N LEU A 186 -19.48 -7.54 -16.53
CA LEU A 186 -19.43 -7.21 -17.95
C LEU A 186 -19.47 -8.46 -18.84
N GLN A 187 -18.73 -9.51 -18.47
CA GLN A 187 -18.72 -10.78 -19.21
C GLN A 187 -20.08 -11.49 -19.13
N ILE A 188 -20.75 -11.47 -17.98
CA ILE A 188 -22.11 -12.01 -17.82
C ILE A 188 -23.09 -11.24 -18.71
N SER A 189 -23.05 -9.90 -18.68
CA SER A 189 -23.90 -9.06 -19.53
C SER A 189 -23.68 -9.32 -21.02
N ASN A 190 -22.41 -9.46 -21.45
CA ASN A 190 -22.11 -9.80 -22.84
C ASN A 190 -22.62 -11.20 -23.22
N CYS A 191 -22.50 -12.18 -22.32
CA CYS A 191 -23.02 -13.53 -22.54
C CYS A 191 -24.55 -13.55 -22.67
N GLU A 192 -25.26 -12.73 -21.90
CA GLU A 192 -26.71 -12.57 -22.01
C GLU A 192 -27.12 -12.01 -23.37
N VAL A 193 -26.40 -10.99 -23.87
CA VAL A 193 -26.61 -10.44 -25.22
C VAL A 193 -26.35 -11.49 -26.30
N GLU A 194 -25.26 -12.26 -26.20
CA GLU A 194 -24.94 -13.32 -27.14
C GLU A 194 -25.99 -14.44 -27.14
N LEU A 195 -26.48 -14.85 -25.96
CA LEU A 195 -27.55 -15.84 -25.83
C LEU A 195 -28.87 -15.35 -26.44
N GLN A 196 -29.20 -14.08 -26.26
CA GLN A 196 -30.39 -13.49 -26.89
C GLN A 196 -30.26 -13.49 -28.42
N LEU A 197 -29.08 -13.16 -28.94
CA LEU A 197 -28.79 -13.19 -30.37
C LEU A 197 -28.86 -14.63 -30.94
N VAL A 198 -28.36 -15.62 -30.20
CA VAL A 198 -28.51 -17.04 -30.54
C VAL A 198 -29.98 -17.46 -30.54
N LYS A 199 -30.76 -17.03 -29.54
CA LYS A 199 -32.20 -17.32 -29.47
C LYS A 199 -32.96 -16.72 -30.64
N GLU A 200 -32.68 -15.47 -31.00
CA GLU A 200 -33.27 -14.80 -32.16
C GLU A 200 -32.92 -15.52 -33.46
N LYS A 201 -31.64 -15.87 -33.66
CA LYS A 201 -31.20 -16.64 -34.82
C LYS A 201 -31.82 -18.03 -34.89
N SER A 202 -31.95 -18.71 -33.75
CA SER A 202 -32.61 -20.02 -33.68
C SER A 202 -34.10 -19.90 -34.00
N SER A 203 -34.77 -18.85 -33.54
CA SER A 203 -36.18 -18.60 -33.87
C SER A 203 -36.37 -18.33 -35.36
N ALA A 204 -35.50 -17.51 -35.95
CA ALA A 204 -35.52 -17.25 -37.39
C ALA A 204 -35.23 -18.51 -38.22
N LEU A 205 -34.31 -19.37 -37.74
CA LEU A 205 -34.06 -20.68 -38.35
C LEU A 205 -35.28 -21.60 -38.28
N VAL A 206 -35.97 -21.67 -37.14
CA VAL A 206 -37.21 -22.43 -36.99
C VAL A 206 -38.28 -21.89 -37.93
N GLU A 207 -38.47 -20.57 -37.99
CA GLU A 207 -39.43 -19.94 -38.89
C GLU A 207 -39.08 -20.20 -40.37
N THR A 208 -37.79 -20.19 -40.73
CA THR A 208 -37.34 -20.55 -42.08
C THR A 208 -37.64 -22.02 -42.39
N VAL A 209 -37.39 -22.93 -41.45
CA VAL A 209 -37.68 -24.37 -41.62
C VAL A 209 -39.18 -24.63 -41.68
N ASP A 210 -39.99 -23.96 -40.86
CA ASP A 210 -41.45 -24.06 -40.88
C ASP A 210 -42.05 -23.44 -42.15
N SER A 211 -41.43 -22.37 -42.68
CA SER A 211 -41.81 -21.76 -43.97
C SER A 211 -41.43 -22.61 -45.18
N ILE A 212 -40.50 -23.55 -45.02
CA ILE A 212 -40.31 -24.65 -45.97
C ILE A 212 -41.36 -25.68 -45.60
N THR A 213 -42.58 -25.46 -46.07
CA THR A 213 -43.65 -26.39 -45.76
C THR A 213 -43.38 -27.73 -46.45
N LEU A 214 -43.79 -28.82 -45.82
CA LEU A 214 -43.77 -30.15 -46.44
C LEU A 214 -44.55 -30.15 -47.76
N GLU A 215 -45.52 -29.23 -47.88
CA GLU A 215 -46.28 -28.91 -49.09
C GLU A 215 -45.43 -28.27 -50.20
N ASP A 216 -44.52 -27.34 -49.90
CA ASP A 216 -43.59 -26.78 -50.89
C ASP A 216 -42.60 -27.83 -51.44
N ILE A 217 -42.17 -28.76 -50.58
CA ILE A 217 -41.33 -29.90 -50.98
C ILE A 217 -42.15 -30.89 -51.83
N LEU A 218 -43.38 -31.20 -51.43
CA LEU A 218 -44.25 -32.12 -52.18
C LEU A 218 -44.64 -31.54 -53.54
N THR A 219 -44.98 -30.26 -53.62
CA THR A 219 -45.31 -29.58 -54.88
C THR A 219 -44.12 -29.52 -55.83
N THR A 220 -42.92 -29.18 -55.33
CA THR A 220 -41.71 -29.23 -56.18
C THR A 220 -41.36 -30.65 -56.63
N MET A 221 -41.62 -31.68 -55.83
CA MET A 221 -41.45 -33.09 -56.24
C MET A 221 -42.50 -33.52 -57.28
N GLU A 222 -43.78 -33.12 -57.11
CA GLU A 222 -44.84 -33.39 -58.08
C GLU A 222 -44.57 -32.70 -59.44
N GLU A 223 -44.09 -31.45 -59.42
CA GLU A 223 -43.67 -30.74 -60.63
C GLU A 223 -42.50 -31.45 -61.31
N GLN A 224 -41.49 -31.89 -60.55
CA GLN A 224 -40.36 -32.65 -61.10
C GLN A 224 -40.80 -33.98 -61.71
N ASP A 225 -41.70 -34.72 -61.07
CA ASP A 225 -42.25 -35.97 -61.61
C ASP A 225 -43.05 -35.72 -62.91
N ALA A 226 -43.82 -34.64 -62.99
CA ALA A 226 -44.53 -34.25 -64.21
C ALA A 226 -43.57 -33.89 -65.35
N TYR A 227 -42.48 -33.17 -65.05
CA TYR A 227 -41.42 -32.87 -66.02
C TYR A 227 -40.68 -34.14 -66.49
N ILE A 228 -40.36 -35.06 -65.58
CA ILE A 228 -39.70 -36.34 -65.89
C ILE A 228 -40.59 -37.18 -66.82
N ASN A 229 -41.89 -37.27 -66.54
CA ASN A 229 -42.83 -37.99 -67.40
C ASN A 229 -42.92 -37.36 -68.80
N THR A 230 -42.91 -36.03 -68.90
CA THR A 230 -42.90 -35.32 -70.18
C THR A 230 -41.61 -35.60 -70.97
N ILE A 231 -40.45 -35.59 -70.32
CA ILE A 231 -39.17 -35.94 -70.93
C ILE A 231 -39.19 -37.40 -71.42
N TYR A 232 -39.74 -38.31 -70.61
CA TYR A 232 -39.87 -39.73 -70.97
C TYR A 232 -40.74 -39.93 -72.22
N ASP A 233 -41.89 -39.26 -72.30
CA ASP A 233 -42.77 -39.33 -73.48
C ASP A 233 -42.09 -38.77 -74.73
N ARG A 234 -41.40 -37.64 -74.61
CA ARG A 234 -40.61 -37.05 -75.71
C ARG A 234 -39.46 -37.96 -76.14
N MET A 235 -38.77 -38.61 -75.20
CA MET A 235 -37.74 -39.62 -75.50
C MET A 235 -38.33 -40.82 -76.24
N GLN A 236 -39.54 -41.27 -75.88
CA GLN A 236 -40.21 -42.37 -76.57
C GLN A 236 -40.63 -41.97 -77.99
N GLU A 237 -41.12 -40.74 -78.18
CA GLU A 237 -41.47 -40.17 -79.48
C GLU A 237 -40.23 -40.01 -80.40
N ILE A 238 -39.11 -39.53 -79.85
CA ILE A 238 -37.81 -39.47 -80.53
C ILE A 238 -37.36 -40.88 -80.93
N THR A 239 -37.46 -41.84 -80.01
CA THR A 239 -37.08 -43.24 -80.29
C THR A 239 -37.91 -43.81 -81.44
N LYS A 240 -39.24 -43.63 -81.42
CA LYS A 240 -40.14 -44.03 -82.51
C LYS A 240 -39.73 -43.36 -83.83
N SER A 241 -39.48 -42.05 -83.81
CA SER A 241 -39.06 -41.29 -84.99
C SER A 241 -37.71 -41.78 -85.55
N CYS A 242 -36.73 -42.09 -84.69
CA CYS A 242 -35.45 -42.67 -85.09
C CYS A 242 -35.60 -44.08 -85.68
N THR A 243 -36.45 -44.94 -85.09
CA THR A 243 -36.72 -46.28 -85.66
C THR A 243 -37.42 -46.18 -87.02
N HIS A 244 -38.34 -45.23 -87.18
CA HIS A 244 -39.00 -44.97 -88.44
C HIS A 244 -38.01 -44.45 -89.50
N LEU A 245 -37.19 -43.46 -89.17
CA LEU A 245 -36.11 -42.96 -90.03
C LEU A 245 -35.16 -44.08 -90.45
N LYS A 246 -34.76 -44.95 -89.52
CA LYS A 246 -33.92 -46.13 -89.83
C LYS A 246 -34.58 -47.06 -90.83
N SER A 247 -35.89 -47.32 -90.69
CA SER A 247 -36.64 -48.15 -91.64
C SER A 247 -36.77 -47.51 -93.02
N VAL A 248 -36.95 -46.18 -93.09
CA VAL A 248 -37.01 -45.42 -94.35
C VAL A 248 -35.65 -45.44 -95.06
N VAL A 249 -34.56 -45.26 -94.32
CA VAL A 249 -33.19 -45.32 -94.88
C VAL A 249 -32.89 -46.71 -95.44
N GLN A 250 -33.22 -47.79 -94.70
CA GLN A 250 -33.06 -49.16 -95.19
C GLN A 250 -33.89 -49.46 -96.43
N THR A 251 -35.12 -48.92 -96.50
CA THR A 251 -36.00 -49.07 -97.68
C THR A 251 -35.43 -48.33 -98.89
N ASN A 252 -34.90 -47.12 -98.69
CA ASN A 252 -34.25 -46.34 -99.76
C ASN A 252 -32.95 -46.98 -100.23
N GLU A 253 -32.14 -47.56 -99.34
CA GLU A 253 -30.93 -48.31 -99.74
C GLU A 253 -31.29 -49.53 -100.59
N ASN A 254 -32.32 -50.30 -100.19
CA ASN A 254 -32.78 -51.45 -100.96
C ASN A 254 -33.34 -51.05 -102.34
N ASN A 255 -34.08 -49.93 -102.43
CA ASN A 255 -34.58 -49.40 -103.70
C ASN A 255 -33.43 -48.91 -104.61
N ARG A 256 -32.40 -48.27 -104.04
CA ARG A 256 -31.24 -47.79 -104.81
C ARG A 256 -30.35 -48.92 -105.34
N VAL A 257 -30.26 -50.03 -104.62
CA VAL A 257 -29.59 -51.26 -105.10
C VAL A 257 -30.42 -51.95 -106.19
N GLY A 258 -31.75 -51.92 -106.09
CA GLY A 258 -32.67 -52.41 -107.13
C GLY A 258 -32.56 -51.64 -108.45
N GLU A 259 -32.49 -50.30 -108.39
CA GLU A 259 -32.33 -49.47 -109.59
C GLU A 259 -30.95 -49.63 -110.25
N MET A 260 -29.88 -49.81 -109.47
CA MET A 260 -28.53 -50.08 -110.02
C MET A 260 -28.40 -51.45 -110.70
N LEU A 261 -29.25 -52.43 -110.37
CA LEU A 261 -29.27 -53.74 -111.03
C LEU A 261 -30.04 -53.69 -112.36
N LEU A 262 -31.03 -52.81 -112.50
CA LEU A 262 -31.79 -52.64 -113.74
C LEU A 262 -31.09 -51.79 -114.81
N THR A 263 -30.04 -51.03 -114.45
CA THR A 263 -29.22 -50.28 -115.43
C THR A 263 -28.05 -51.08 -115.99
N LYS A 264 -27.87 -52.34 -115.57
CA LYS A 264 -26.76 -53.23 -115.99
C LYS A 264 -27.19 -54.47 -116.78
N MET A 265 -28.45 -54.55 -117.22
CA MET A 265 -28.94 -55.54 -118.19
C MET A 265 -29.43 -54.84 -119.45
#